data_AF-A0A959QAJ2-F1
#
_entry.id   AF-A0A959QAJ2-F1
#
_cell.length_a   1.000
_cell.length_b   1.000
_cell.length_c   1.000
_cell.angle_alpha   90.00
_cell.angle_beta   90.00
_cell.angle_gamma   90.00
#
_symmetry.space_group_name_H-M   'P 1'
#
loop_
_entity.id
_entity.type
_entity.pdbx_description
1 polymer ?
#
loop_
_entity_poly.entity_id
_entity_poly.type
_entity_poly.pdbx_seq_one_letter_code
_entity_poly.pdbx_strand_id
1 'polypeptide(L)' 'MRTHFSIPILLVVLFLASCSSPRKLVETGNYDDAIHTLVNRLSGKKKKKAEQVAALEVAFE' A
#
# COMPACT_ATOMS: atom_id res chain seq x y z
N MET A 1 9.90 -1.53 35.49
CA MET A 1 10.69 -0.82 34.47
C MET A 1 10.98 -1.76 33.29
N ARG A 2 10.09 -1.90 32.29
CA ARG A 2 10.36 -2.75 31.11
C ARG A 2 9.53 -2.37 29.88
N THR A 3 9.17 -1.09 29.74
CA THR A 3 8.38 -0.56 28.61
C THR A 3 9.24 0.18 27.58
N HIS A 4 10.49 0.51 27.92
CA HIS A 4 11.38 1.28 27.04
C HIS A 4 12.00 0.46 25.89
N PHE A 5 12.11 -0.87 26.02
CA PHE A 5 12.67 -1.74 24.96
C PHE A 5 11.65 -2.04 23.84
N SER A 6 10.35 -1.82 24.11
CA SER A 6 9.25 -2.14 23.19
C SER A 6 9.01 -1.07 22.12
N ILE A 7 9.37 0.19 22.41
CA ILE A 7 9.18 1.33 21.50
C ILE A 7 10.00 1.21 20.20
N PRO A 8 11.31 0.88 20.21
CA PRO A 8 12.07 0.76 18.96
C PRO A 8 11.56 -0.38 18.07
N ILE A 9 11.13 -1.48 18.67
CA ILE A 9 10.55 -2.63 17.94
C ILE A 9 9.24 -2.23 17.25
N LEU A 10 8.37 -1.49 17.95
CA LEU A 10 7.13 -0.99 17.38
C LEU A 10 7.38 -0.04 16.20
N LEU A 11 8.41 0.80 16.30
CA LEU A 11 8.78 1.73 15.22
C LEU A 11 9.22 0.97 13.96
N VAL A 12 10.04 -0.07 14.11
CA VAL A 12 10.50 -0.90 12.98
C VAL A 12 9.32 -1.59 12.27
N VAL A 13 8.36 -2.14 13.03
CA VAL A 13 7.16 -2.79 12.45
C VAL A 13 6.33 -1.80 11.63
N LEU A 14 6.17 -0.56 12.10
CA LEU A 14 5.43 0.49 11.37
C LEU A 14 6.15 0.91 10.07
N PHE A 15 7.48 0.97 10.08
CA PHE A 15 8.26 1.25 8.87
C PHE A 15 8.16 0.12 7.84
N LEU A 16 8.17 -1.14 8.27
CA LEU A 16 7.99 -2.30 7.39
C LEU A 16 6.57 -2.37 6.80
N ALA A 17 5.54 -1.95 7.55
CA ALA A 17 4.17 -1.87 7.05
C ALA A 17 3.99 -0.82 5.94
N SER A 18 4.76 0.26 5.94
CA SER A 18 4.75 1.26 4.86
C SER A 18 5.33 0.72 3.54
N CYS A 19 6.08 -0.38 3.60
CA CYS A 19 6.65 -1.02 2.42
C CYS A 19 5.58 -1.66 1.51
N SER A 20 4.34 -1.86 1.97
CA SER A 20 3.24 -2.43 1.17
C SER A 20 2.53 -1.37 0.32
N SER A 21 3.26 -0.76 -0.62
CA SER A 21 2.63 0.12 -1.61
C SER A 21 1.77 -0.70 -2.61
N PRO A 22 0.69 -0.14 -3.20
CA PRO A 22 -0.10 -0.87 -4.19
C PRO A 22 0.73 -1.30 -5.40
N ARG A 23 1.76 -0.53 -5.74
CA ARG A 23 2.72 -0.88 -6.78
C ARG A 23 3.49 -2.14 -6.43
N LYS A 24 3.91 -2.27 -5.17
CA LYS A 24 4.57 -3.48 -4.68
C LYS A 24 3.63 -4.68 -4.69
N LEU A 25 2.33 -4.49 -4.42
CA LEU A 25 1.34 -5.57 -4.51
C LEU A 25 1.27 -6.13 -5.94
N VAL A 26 1.19 -5.25 -6.96
CA VAL A 26 1.27 -5.63 -8.38
C VAL A 26 2.58 -6.35 -8.70
N GLU A 27 3.73 -5.81 -8.27
CA GLU A 27 5.05 -6.43 -8.49
C GLU A 27 5.19 -7.82 -7.86
N THR A 28 4.53 -8.06 -6.71
CA THR A 28 4.53 -9.36 -6.03
C THR A 28 3.48 -10.34 -6.54
N GLY A 29 2.69 -9.97 -7.56
CA GLY A 29 1.62 -10.80 -8.10
C GLY A 29 0.34 -10.83 -7.26
N ASN A 30 0.22 -9.97 -6.24
CA ASN A 30 -0.97 -9.86 -5.42
C ASN A 30 -1.95 -8.83 -6.05
N TYR A 31 -2.50 -9.20 -7.20
CA TYR A 31 -3.31 -8.31 -8.04
C TYR A 31 -4.67 -7.97 -7.41
N ASP A 32 -5.34 -8.92 -6.77
CA ASP A 32 -6.65 -8.68 -6.14
C ASP A 32 -6.59 -7.60 -5.06
N ASP A 33 -5.60 -7.71 -4.14
CA ASP A 33 -5.40 -6.71 -3.10
C ASP A 33 -4.94 -5.36 -3.68
N ALA A 34 -4.16 -5.39 -4.76
CA ALA A 34 -3.75 -4.17 -5.46
C ALA A 34 -4.97 -3.45 -6.05
N ILE A 35 -5.83 -4.16 -6.79
CA ILE A 35 -7.05 -3.65 -7.41
C ILE A 35 -7.97 -3.10 -6.33
N HIS A 36 -8.28 -3.89 -5.29
CA HIS A 36 -9.18 -3.45 -4.23
C HIS A 36 -8.67 -2.17 -3.54
N THR A 37 -7.38 -2.13 -3.23
CA THR A 37 -6.73 -0.97 -2.60
C THR A 37 -6.76 0.26 -3.50
N LEU A 38 -6.44 0.10 -4.79
CA LEU A 38 -6.39 1.20 -5.76
C LEU A 38 -7.78 1.74 -6.08
N VAL A 39 -8.77 0.86 -6.27
CA VAL A 39 -10.18 1.24 -6.46
C VAL A 39 -10.68 2.02 -5.25
N ASN A 40 -10.46 1.53 -4.03
CA ASN A 40 -10.86 2.24 -2.82
C ASN A 40 -10.18 3.62 -2.70
N ARG A 41 -8.90 3.73 -3.07
CA ARG A 41 -8.16 5.01 -3.05
C ARG A 41 -8.60 5.99 -4.14
N LEU A 42 -9.03 5.49 -5.29
CA LEU A 42 -9.42 6.32 -6.45
C LEU A 42 -10.92 6.68 -6.44
N SER A 43 -11.75 5.84 -5.82
CA SER A 43 -13.19 6.06 -5.69
C SER A 43 -13.47 7.37 -4.95
N GLY A 44 -14.44 8.14 -5.44
CA GLY A 44 -14.86 9.42 -4.86
C GLY A 44 -13.86 10.59 -5.04
N LYS A 45 -12.66 10.37 -5.60
CA LYS A 45 -11.71 11.46 -5.83
C LYS A 45 -12.04 12.22 -7.12
N LYS A 46 -12.28 13.54 -6.99
CA LYS A 46 -12.47 14.45 -8.14
C LYS A 46 -11.25 14.52 -9.06
N LYS A 47 -10.04 14.44 -8.48
CA LYS A 47 -8.76 14.33 -9.22
C LYS A 47 -8.08 13.04 -8.81
N LYS A 48 -7.97 12.11 -9.74
CA LYS A 48 -7.27 10.84 -9.56
C LYS A 48 -5.76 11.07 -9.74
N LYS A 49 -4.94 10.40 -8.92
CA LYS A 49 -3.48 10.44 -9.10
C LYS A 49 -3.11 9.55 -10.27
N ALA A 50 -2.41 10.09 -11.26
CA ALA A 50 -2.00 9.36 -12.46
C ALA A 50 -1.24 8.06 -12.13
N GLU A 51 -0.32 8.10 -11.17
CA GLU A 51 0.44 6.93 -10.70
C GLU A 51 -0.45 5.78 -10.18
N GLN A 52 -1.56 6.11 -9.52
CA GLN A 52 -2.50 5.11 -9.00
C GLN A 52 -3.39 4.54 -10.10
N VAL A 53 -3.71 5.36 -11.11
CA VAL A 53 -4.45 4.90 -12.30
C VAL A 53 -3.57 3.95 -13.11
N ALA A 54 -2.33 4.34 -13.40
CA ALA A 54 -1.38 3.49 -14.11
C ALA A 54 -1.10 2.17 -13.37
N ALA A 55 -0.93 2.21 -12.05
CA ALA A 55 -0.79 0.98 -11.26
C ALA A 55 -2.03 0.08 -11.30
N LEU A 56 -3.23 0.67 -11.44
CA LEU A 56 -4.47 -0.09 -11.55
C LEU A 56 -4.60 -0.72 -12.94
N GLU A 57 -4.21 -0.01 -13.99
CA GLU A 57 -4.16 -0.52 -15.36
C GLU A 57 -3.25 -1.74 -15.45
N VAL A 58 -2.02 -1.65 -14.93
CA VAL A 58 -1.07 -2.78 -14.90
C VAL A 58 -1.59 -3.97 -14.09
N ALA A 59 -2.43 -3.73 -13.08
CA ALA A 59 -3.02 -4.81 -12.30
C ALA A 59 -4.11 -5.59 -13.04
N PHE A 60 -4.65 -5.03 -14.13
CA PHE A 60 -5.71 -5.63 -14.96
C PHE A 60 -5.21 -6.19 -16.30
N GLU A 61 -3.99 -5.86 -16.72
CA GLU A 61 -3.33 -6.42 -17.92
C GLU A 61 -2.97 -7.91 -17.75
#